data_AF-A0A3D1IR92-F1
#
_entry.id   AF-A0A3D1IR92-F1
#
_cell.length_a   1.000
_cell.length_b   1.000
_cell.length_c   1.000
_cell.angle_alpha   90.00
_cell.angle_beta   90.00
_cell.angle_gamma   90.00
#
_symmetry.space_group_name_H-M   'P 1'
#
loop_
_entity.id
_entity.type
_entity.pdbx_description
1 polymer ?
#
loop_
_entity_poly.entity_id
_entity_poly.type
_entity_poly.pdbx_seq_one_letter_code
_entity_poly.pdbx_strand_id
1 'polypeptide(L)'
;ELVAPSSGLLRIVSLVPNPEGKDSGREQLTIQNTSDRDVSLRGWSLVDAAKHRLNLAGILPAKSKKVVVLKAEEMPLNNDGDTIKLLNQGAEVQQVSYGADQAGSGVRLLVR
;
A
#
# COMPACT_ATOMS: atom_id res chain seq x y z
N GLU A 1 -13.93 -6.25 -2.64
CA GLU A 1 -12.63 -6.93 -2.78
C GLU A 1 -11.91 -6.32 -3.96
N LEU A 2 -10.60 -6.07 -3.86
CA LEU A 2 -9.83 -5.39 -4.91
C LEU A 2 -9.02 -6.42 -5.71
N VAL A 3 -9.10 -6.34 -7.03
CA VAL A 3 -8.36 -7.22 -7.96
C VAL A 3 -7.20 -6.44 -8.56
N ALA A 4 -5.97 -6.95 -8.43
CA ALA A 4 -4.79 -6.36 -9.04
C ALA A 4 -3.95 -7.42 -9.78
N PRO A 5 -3.31 -7.09 -10.91
CA PRO A 5 -2.39 -8.02 -11.57
C PRO A 5 -1.20 -8.32 -10.64
N SER A 6 -0.92 -9.60 -10.38
CA SER A 6 0.06 -10.05 -9.39
C SER A 6 1.16 -10.93 -9.99
N SER A 7 2.19 -10.31 -10.56
CA SER A 7 3.41 -11.01 -11.00
C SER A 7 4.70 -10.45 -10.39
N GLY A 8 4.60 -9.64 -9.32
CA GLY A 8 5.74 -8.99 -8.66
C GLY A 8 6.28 -9.71 -7.42
N LEU A 9 7.59 -9.56 -7.16
CA LEU A 9 8.26 -10.00 -5.91
C LEU A 9 7.64 -9.41 -4.65
N LEU A 10 7.20 -8.15 -4.74
CA LEU A 10 6.41 -7.48 -3.71
C LEU A 10 5.04 -7.12 -4.29
N ARG A 11 4.06 -7.14 -3.40
CA ARG A 11 2.69 -6.69 -3.70
C ARG A 11 2.06 -6.02 -2.48
N ILE A 12 1.17 -5.07 -2.74
CA ILE A 12 0.16 -4.57 -1.80
C ILE A 12 -0.86 -5.69 -1.57
N VAL A 13 -1.17 -5.95 -0.31
CA VAL A 13 -2.11 -6.99 0.12
C VAL A 13 -3.27 -6.46 0.96
N SER A 14 -3.12 -5.28 1.57
CA SER A 14 -4.24 -4.61 2.22
C SER A 14 -4.05 -3.11 2.39
N LEU A 15 -5.17 -2.41 2.53
CA LEU A 15 -5.26 -0.98 2.85
C LEU A 15 -6.20 -0.78 4.05
N VAL A 16 -5.95 0.24 4.86
CA VAL A 16 -6.87 0.78 5.87
C VAL A 16 -6.94 2.29 5.64
N PRO A 17 -7.87 2.76 4.79
CA PRO A 17 -7.94 4.16 4.40
C PRO A 17 -8.54 5.05 5.49
N ASN A 18 -9.50 4.54 6.26
CA ASN A 18 -10.22 5.32 7.26
C ASN A 18 -10.09 4.68 8.65
N PRO A 19 -8.89 4.66 9.27
CA PRO A 19 -8.71 4.10 10.61
C PRO A 19 -9.49 4.91 11.65
N GLU A 20 -10.00 4.23 12.68
CA GLU A 20 -10.85 4.86 13.71
C GLU A 20 -10.20 4.84 15.10
N GLY A 21 -10.78 5.63 16.01
CA GLY A 21 -10.32 5.71 17.40
C GLY A 21 -8.90 6.27 17.52
N LYS A 22 -8.04 5.58 18.28
CA LYS A 22 -6.66 6.04 18.56
C LYS A 22 -5.76 6.07 17.33
N ASP A 23 -6.16 5.39 16.25
CA ASP A 23 -5.42 5.33 15.00
C ASP A 23 -5.98 6.26 13.91
N SER A 24 -6.93 7.14 14.26
CA SER A 24 -7.42 8.17 13.34
C SER A 24 -6.27 9.00 12.74
N GLY A 25 -6.28 9.19 11.42
CA GLY A 25 -5.21 9.85 10.66
C GLY A 25 -3.91 9.05 10.51
N ARG A 26 -3.92 7.75 10.86
CA ARG A 26 -2.79 6.83 10.66
C ARG A 26 -3.15 5.80 9.61
N GLU A 27 -3.36 6.24 8.37
CA GLU A 27 -3.74 5.34 7.29
C GLU A 27 -2.66 4.28 7.07
N GLN A 28 -3.06 3.06 6.71
CA GLN A 28 -2.12 1.94 6.62
C GLN A 28 -2.21 1.25 5.28
N LEU A 29 -1.04 0.88 4.77
CA LEU A 29 -0.89 -0.02 3.63
C LEU A 29 -0.02 -1.20 4.07
N THR A 30 -0.36 -2.42 3.67
CA THR A 30 0.48 -3.59 3.92
C THR A 30 1.04 -4.12 2.61
N ILE A 31 2.37 -4.26 2.57
CA ILE A 31 3.09 -4.94 1.49
C ILE A 31 3.51 -6.35 1.94
N GLN A 32 3.57 -7.27 1.00
CA GLN A 32 4.06 -8.63 1.19
C GLN A 32 5.20 -8.93 0.22
N ASN A 33 6.27 -9.53 0.73
CA ASN A 33 7.26 -10.22 -0.11
C ASN A 33 6.75 -11.63 -0.40
N THR A 34 6.48 -11.93 -1.67
CA THR A 34 5.97 -13.23 -2.13
C THR A 34 7.08 -14.21 -2.47
N SER A 35 8.33 -13.75 -2.54
CA SER A 35 9.50 -14.56 -2.89
C SER A 35 10.05 -15.36 -1.70
N ASP A 36 10.96 -16.28 -2.01
CA ASP A 36 11.70 -17.13 -1.07
C ASP A 36 13.01 -16.51 -0.55
N ARG A 37 13.25 -15.23 -0.88
CA ARG A 37 14.46 -14.50 -0.49
C ARG A 37 14.12 -13.14 0.10
N ASP A 38 15.06 -12.60 0.86
CA ASP A 38 14.99 -11.24 1.38
C ASP A 38 15.06 -10.24 0.22
N VAL A 39 14.21 -9.20 0.28
CA VAL A 39 14.16 -8.16 -0.75
C VAL A 39 14.58 -6.82 -0.16
N SER A 40 15.58 -6.18 -0.75
CA SER A 40 15.89 -4.78 -0.48
C SER A 40 14.76 -3.89 -1.00
N LEU A 41 14.29 -2.97 -0.15
CA LEU A 41 13.28 -1.99 -0.51
C LEU A 41 13.87 -0.77 -1.23
N ARG A 42 15.19 -0.74 -1.49
CA ARG A 42 15.82 0.34 -2.26
C ARG A 42 15.23 0.39 -3.67
N GLY A 43 14.76 1.57 -4.07
CA GLY A 43 14.11 1.78 -5.37
C GLY A 43 12.63 1.39 -5.41
N TRP A 44 12.09 0.81 -4.34
CA TRP A 44 10.66 0.61 -4.19
C TRP A 44 9.99 1.88 -3.68
N SER A 45 8.82 2.21 -4.23
CA SER A 45 8.04 3.37 -3.79
C SER A 45 6.55 3.13 -3.96
N LEU A 46 5.76 3.84 -3.16
CA LEU A 46 4.32 3.99 -3.32
C LEU A 46 4.04 5.35 -3.93
N VAL A 47 3.04 5.40 -4.82
CA VAL A 47 2.58 6.64 -5.46
C VAL A 47 1.06 6.65 -5.48
N ASP A 48 0.44 7.74 -5.04
CA ASP A 48 -1.01 7.92 -5.07
C ASP A 48 -1.48 8.62 -6.37
N ALA A 49 -2.79 8.80 -6.53
CA ALA A 49 -3.37 9.49 -7.68
C ALA A 49 -2.96 10.98 -7.77
N ALA A 50 -2.69 11.61 -6.63
CA ALA A 50 -2.20 12.99 -6.53
C ALA A 50 -0.70 13.15 -6.81
N LYS A 51 0.00 12.05 -7.11
CA LYS A 51 1.45 11.97 -7.39
C LYS A 51 2.33 12.21 -6.18
N HIS A 52 1.78 12.15 -4.97
CA HIS A 52 2.60 12.02 -3.78
C HIS A 52 3.41 10.72 -3.87
N ARG A 53 4.61 10.72 -3.32
CA ARG A 53 5.54 9.58 -3.41
C ARG A 53 6.14 9.28 -2.05
N LEU A 54 5.99 8.04 -1.61
CA LEU A 54 6.68 7.50 -0.45
C LEU A 54 7.72 6.47 -0.88
N ASN A 55 8.99 6.80 -0.68
CA ASN A 55 10.08 5.85 -0.91
C ASN A 55 10.17 4.85 0.25
N LEU A 56 10.26 3.56 -0.08
CA LEU A 56 10.42 2.51 0.91
C LEU A 56 11.91 2.30 1.24
N ALA A 57 12.19 1.86 2.46
CA ALA A 57 13.54 1.61 2.93
C ALA A 57 13.62 0.36 3.82
N GLY A 58 14.82 -0.23 3.86
CA GLY A 58 15.15 -1.42 4.62
C GLY A 58 15.12 -2.70 3.78
N ILE A 59 15.05 -3.83 4.48
CA ILE A 59 14.96 -5.18 3.91
C ILE A 59 13.62 -5.76 4.35
N LEU A 60 12.90 -6.39 3.42
CA LEU A 60 11.69 -7.15 3.69
C LEU A 60 12.01 -8.64 3.59
N PRO A 61 12.03 -9.39 4.71
CA PRO A 61 12.38 -10.80 4.71
C PRO A 61 11.51 -11.66 3.78
N ALA A 62 12.05 -12.79 3.34
CA ALA A 62 11.32 -13.79 2.56
C ALA A 62 9.95 -14.10 3.19
N LYS A 63 8.91 -14.22 2.34
CA LYS A 63 7.53 -14.57 2.74
C LYS A 63 6.89 -13.69 3.83
N SER A 64 7.47 -12.54 4.16
CA SER A 64 7.00 -11.67 5.24
C SER A 64 6.10 -10.53 4.75
N LYS A 65 5.44 -9.87 5.70
CA LYS A 65 4.60 -8.67 5.47
C LYS A 65 5.15 -7.49 6.26
N LYS A 66 4.95 -6.29 5.73
CA LYS A 66 5.28 -5.03 6.41
C LYS A 66 4.11 -4.06 6.30
N VAL A 67 3.71 -3.52 7.44
CA VAL A 67 2.78 -2.39 7.52
C VAL A 67 3.56 -1.11 7.31
N VAL A 68 3.07 -0.29 6.40
CA VAL A 68 3.52 1.07 6.10
C VAL A 68 2.44 1.99 6.61
N VAL A 69 2.76 2.80 7.62
CA VAL A 69 1.88 3.87 8.08
C VAL A 69 2.11 5.06 7.16
N LEU A 70 1.05 5.50 6.51
CA LEU A 70 1.02 6.68 5.67
C LEU A 70 0.63 7.85 6.56
N LYS A 71 1.34 8.96 6.41
CA LYS A 71 0.96 10.20 7.09
C LYS A 71 0.06 10.98 6.14
N ALA A 72 -1.05 11.48 6.67
CA ALA A 72 -2.04 12.22 5.90
C ALA A 72 -1.45 13.44 5.18
N GLU A 73 -0.36 14.04 5.70
CA GLU A 73 0.30 15.19 5.09
C GLU A 73 1.30 14.81 3.98
N GLU A 74 1.71 13.54 3.90
CA GLU A 74 2.71 13.08 2.94
C GLU A 74 2.07 12.32 1.77
N MET A 75 1.15 11.39 2.06
CA MET A 75 0.46 10.57 1.05
C MET A 75 -0.81 9.98 1.67
N PRO A 76 -1.90 10.77 1.80
CA PRO A 76 -3.13 10.31 2.44
C PRO A 76 -3.79 9.18 1.65
N LEU A 77 -4.56 8.33 2.33
CA LEU A 77 -5.51 7.44 1.67
C LEU A 77 -6.90 8.09 1.74
N ASN A 78 -7.40 8.58 0.62
CA ASN A 78 -8.64 9.34 0.59
C ASN A 78 -9.89 8.49 0.87
N ASN A 79 -10.73 8.92 1.82
CA ASN A 79 -11.98 8.24 2.19
C ASN A 79 -13.02 8.19 1.06
N ASP A 80 -12.91 9.07 0.06
CA ASP A 80 -13.82 9.08 -1.10
C ASP A 80 -13.34 8.15 -2.24
N GLY A 81 -12.20 7.47 -2.03
CA GLY A 81 -11.57 6.59 -3.00
C GLY A 81 -10.21 7.10 -3.45
N ASP A 82 -9.33 6.16 -3.82
CA ASP A 82 -7.97 6.47 -4.23
C ASP A 82 -7.40 5.38 -5.15
N THR A 83 -6.25 5.67 -5.75
CA THR A 83 -5.44 4.72 -6.51
C THR A 83 -4.00 4.78 -6.05
N ILE A 84 -3.51 3.67 -5.51
CA ILE A 84 -2.13 3.51 -5.06
C ILE A 84 -1.38 2.57 -5.99
N LYS A 85 -0.22 3.03 -6.46
CA LYS A 85 0.72 2.27 -7.30
C LYS A 85 1.92 1.86 -6.46
N LEU A 86 2.32 0.60 -6.57
CA LEU A 86 3.61 0.09 -6.11
C LEU A 86 4.58 0.10 -7.29
N LEU A 87 5.70 0.80 -7.14
CA LEU A 87 6.72 0.92 -8.17
C LEU A 87 8.03 0.28 -7.71
N ASN A 88 8.79 -0.28 -8.64
CA ASN A 88 10.17 -0.74 -8.45
C ASN A 88 11.07 -0.08 -9.50
N GLN A 89 12.07 0.68 -9.05
CA GLN A 89 12.97 1.46 -9.92
C GLN A 89 12.21 2.36 -10.91
N GLY A 90 11.05 2.87 -10.51
CA GLY A 90 10.19 3.72 -11.32
C GLY A 90 9.21 2.99 -12.24
N ALA A 91 9.35 1.67 -12.42
CA ALA A 91 8.37 0.86 -13.16
C ALA A 91 7.21 0.45 -12.25
N GLU A 92 5.98 0.55 -12.75
CA GLU A 92 4.79 0.09 -12.03
C GLU A 92 4.78 -1.44 -11.94
N VAL A 93 4.64 -1.96 -10.72
CA VAL A 93 4.55 -3.40 -10.42
C VAL A 93 3.11 -3.80 -10.14
N GLN A 94 2.36 -2.94 -9.47
CA GLN A 94 0.97 -3.17 -9.11
C GLN A 94 0.25 -1.84 -8.95
N GLN A 95 -1.03 -1.82 -9.32
CA GLN A 95 -1.96 -0.73 -9.02
C GLN A 95 -3.15 -1.30 -8.22
N VAL A 96 -3.58 -0.56 -7.19
CA VAL A 96 -4.74 -0.88 -6.37
C VAL A 96 -5.62 0.36 -6.30
N SER A 97 -6.88 0.22 -6.67
CA SER A 97 -7.87 1.30 -6.59
C SER A 97 -9.03 0.89 -5.69
N TYR A 98 -9.61 1.83 -4.97
CA TYR A 98 -10.83 1.62 -4.17
C TYR A 98 -11.74 2.85 -4.23
N GLY A 99 -13.02 2.67 -3.95
CA GLY A 99 -14.03 3.73 -3.91
C GLY A 99 -14.51 4.07 -2.50
N ALA A 100 -15.29 5.15 -2.39
CA ALA A 100 -15.92 5.60 -1.15
C ALA A 100 -16.78 4.51 -0.47
N ASP A 101 -17.44 3.67 -1.27
CA ASP A 101 -18.27 2.55 -0.81
C ASP A 101 -17.46 1.48 -0.05
N GLN A 102 -16.15 1.45 -0.27
CA GLN A 102 -15.23 0.50 0.35
C GLN A 102 -14.51 1.11 1.56
N ALA A 103 -14.26 2.41 1.57
CA ALA A 103 -13.48 3.12 2.59
C ALA A 103 -14.27 3.44 3.89
N GLY A 104 -15.05 2.48 4.38
CA GLY A 104 -15.77 2.60 5.64
C GLY A 104 -14.84 2.77 6.85
N SER A 105 -15.36 3.38 7.92
CA SER A 105 -14.64 3.54 9.20
C SER A 105 -14.09 2.20 9.71
N GLY A 106 -12.80 2.16 10.02
CA GLY A 106 -12.10 0.99 10.52
C GLY A 106 -11.93 -0.16 9.51
N VAL A 107 -12.36 0.00 8.26
CA VAL A 107 -12.36 -1.10 7.28
C VAL A 107 -10.95 -1.40 6.78
N ARG A 108 -10.59 -2.69 6.80
CA ARG A 108 -9.42 -3.22 6.09
C ARG A 108 -9.83 -3.80 4.75
N LEU A 109 -9.34 -3.19 3.68
CA LEU A 109 -9.51 -3.66 2.31
C LEU A 109 -8.45 -4.71 2.00
N LEU A 110 -8.87 -5.90 1.60
CA LEU A 110 -7.96 -6.96 1.13
C LEU A 110 -7.80 -6.89 -0.38
N VAL A 111 -6.56 -7.04 -0.84
CA VAL A 111 -6.17 -7.01 -2.26
C VAL A 111 -5.77 -8.42 -2.66
N ARG A 112 -6.46 -9.01 -3.65
CA ARG A 112 -6.16 -10.34 -4.20
C ARG A 112 -5.26 -10.29 -5.42
#